data_AF-A0A8X7BBQ0-F1
#
_entry.id   AF-A0A8X7BBQ0-F1
#
_cell.length_a   1.000
_cell.length_b   1.000
_cell.length_c   1.000
_cell.angle_alpha   90.00
_cell.angle_beta   90.00
_cell.angle_gamma   90.00
#
_symmetry.space_group_name_H-M   'P 1'
#
loop_
_entity.id
_entity.type
_entity.pdbx_description
1 polymer ?
#
loop_
_entity_poly.entity_id
_entity_poly.type
_entity_poly.pdbx_seq_one_letter_code
_entity_poly.pdbx_strand_id
1 'polypeptide(L)'
;MPILRDTGATLDLICKKYVKPSMIINETVWIRTPLEETAVCLPMAEVELECVFGHVITKAAVLRDSLDQGKYLLGNKTAALLEEVKKNKEIQVYMVNAVETRSQKKLTEESKQDLNMSEETIPESNEKE
;
A
#
# COMPACT_ATOMS: atom_id res chain seq x y z
N MET A 1 3.74 12.32 -13.04
CA MET A 1 4.91 12.47 -12.14
C MET A 1 5.71 11.17 -12.19
N PRO A 2 7.04 11.18 -12.36
CA PRO A 2 7.83 9.95 -12.40
C PRO A 2 7.84 9.24 -11.04
N ILE A 3 7.84 7.90 -11.07
CA ILE A 3 7.88 7.03 -9.89
C ILE A 3 9.30 6.50 -9.69
N LEU A 4 9.84 6.65 -8.48
CA LEU A 4 11.13 6.11 -8.06
C LEU A 4 10.90 5.00 -7.02
N ARG A 5 11.32 3.77 -7.32
CA ARG A 5 11.31 2.67 -6.36
C ARG A 5 12.38 2.90 -5.30
N ASP A 6 11.95 3.06 -4.05
CA ASP A 6 12.83 3.21 -2.89
C ASP A 6 12.79 1.92 -2.06
N THR A 7 13.84 1.11 -2.19
CA THR A 7 13.97 -0.15 -1.44
C THR A 7 14.28 0.06 0.04
N GLY A 8 14.66 1.28 0.45
CA GLY A 8 14.87 1.64 1.85
C GLY A 8 13.60 2.15 2.55
N ALA A 9 12.57 2.50 1.79
CA ALA A 9 11.32 3.02 2.34
C ALA A 9 10.28 1.91 2.52
N THR A 10 9.67 1.87 3.70
CA THR A 10 8.49 1.00 3.94
C THR A 10 7.22 1.62 3.36
N LEU A 11 7.14 2.95 3.34
CA LEU A 11 5.97 3.74 3.00
C LEU A 11 6.24 4.59 1.76
N ASP A 12 5.21 4.85 0.98
CA ASP A 12 5.28 5.79 -0.12
C ASP A 12 5.39 7.25 0.37
N LEU A 13 6.07 8.09 -0.41
CA LEU A 13 6.22 9.52 -0.15
C LEU A 13 5.84 10.34 -1.37
N ILE A 14 5.11 11.43 -1.13
CA ILE A 14 4.70 12.40 -2.15
C ILE A 14 4.93 13.83 -1.64
N CYS A 15 5.37 14.73 -2.51
CA CYS A 15 5.46 16.14 -2.15
C CYS A 15 4.06 16.80 -2.12
N LYS A 16 3.81 17.64 -1.11
CA LYS A 16 2.56 18.41 -0.94
C LYS A 16 2.11 19.15 -2.20
N LYS A 17 3.05 19.71 -2.98
CA LYS A 17 2.72 20.39 -4.25
C LYS A 17 1.96 19.53 -5.27
N TYR A 18 2.04 18.20 -5.17
CA TYR A 18 1.33 17.27 -6.04
C TYR A 18 0.02 16.76 -5.44
N VAL A 19 -0.29 17.13 -4.21
CA VAL A 19 -1.45 16.65 -3.46
C VAL A 19 -2.52 17.72 -3.48
N LYS A 20 -3.70 17.37 -4.00
CA LYS A 20 -4.89 18.23 -3.91
C LYS A 20 -5.46 18.15 -2.48
N PRO A 21 -6.13 19.21 -1.99
CA PRO A 21 -6.79 19.16 -0.68
C PRO A 21 -7.75 17.97 -0.51
N SER A 22 -8.43 17.53 -1.59
CA SER A 22 -9.33 16.38 -1.58
C SER A 22 -8.64 15.02 -1.44
N MET A 23 -7.33 14.95 -1.66
CA MET A 23 -6.53 13.72 -1.52
C MET A 23 -6.01 13.55 -0.09
N ILE A 24 -5.95 14.63 0.70
CA ILE A 24 -5.49 14.57 2.09
C ILE A 24 -6.53 13.80 2.90
N ILE A 25 -6.05 12.81 3.64
CA ILE A 25 -6.88 12.02 4.56
C ILE A 25 -6.58 12.47 6.00
N ASN A 26 -7.54 12.26 6.91
CA ASN A 26 -7.38 12.58 8.34
C ASN A 26 -6.51 11.55 9.08
N GLU A 27 -5.44 11.09 8.44
CA GLU A 27 -4.46 10.16 8.98
C GLU A 27 -3.08 10.81 8.97
N THR A 28 -2.25 10.43 9.93
CA THR A 28 -0.87 10.90 10.06
C THR A 28 0.04 9.72 10.34
N VAL A 29 1.30 9.80 9.89
CA VAL A 29 2.32 8.79 10.11
C VAL A 29 3.57 9.41 10.70
N TRP A 30 4.20 8.68 11.60
CA TRP A 30 5.51 9.03 12.15
C TRP A 30 6.59 8.38 11.31
N ILE A 31 7.43 9.18 10.67
CA ILE A 31 8.55 8.71 9.85
C ILE A 31 9.84 9.01 10.58
N ARG A 32 10.68 7.98 10.71
CA ARG A 32 12.06 8.10 11.16
C ARG A 32 12.97 7.92 9.96
N THR A 33 13.84 8.89 9.68
CA THR A 33 14.86 8.75 8.65
C THR A 33 16.11 8.11 9.26
N PRO A 34 16.97 7.45 8.46
CA PRO A 34 18.25 6.92 8.96
C PRO A 34 19.20 7.99 9.50
N LEU A 35 19.02 9.24 9.09
CA LEU A 35 19.92 10.35 9.40
C LEU A 35 19.46 11.19 10.61
N GLU A 36 18.20 11.04 11.03
CA GLU A 36 17.61 11.83 12.12
C GLU A 36 17.24 10.93 13.31
N GLU A 37 17.57 11.40 14.51
CA GLU A 37 17.25 10.69 15.75
C GLU A 37 15.76 10.79 16.09
N THR A 38 15.13 11.92 15.74
CA THR A 38 13.72 12.20 16.01
C THR A 38 12.81 11.79 14.85
N ALA A 39 11.70 11.12 15.15
CA ALA A 39 10.66 10.89 14.17
C ALA A 39 9.87 12.18 13.89
N VAL A 40 9.43 12.35 12.65
CA VAL A 40 8.59 13.47 12.20
C VAL A 40 7.19 12.95 11.89
N CYS A 41 6.17 13.64 12.40
CA CYS A 41 4.77 13.37 12.06
C CYS A 41 4.42 14.04 10.73
N LEU A 42 3.94 13.27 9.76
CA LEU A 42 3.54 13.74 8.44
C LEU A 42 2.08 13.37 8.17
N PRO A 43 1.31 14.27 7.52
CA PRO A 43 -0.03 13.92 7.07
C PRO A 43 0.03 12.92 5.92
N MET A 44 -1.06 12.18 5.74
CA MET A 44 -1.20 11.21 4.67
C MET A 44 -2.13 11.73 3.57
N ALA A 45 -1.92 11.22 2.37
CA ALA A 45 -2.79 11.44 1.21
C ALA A 45 -3.07 10.14 0.49
N GLU A 46 -4.28 9.99 -0.01
CA GLU A 46 -4.65 8.96 -0.96
C GLU A 46 -4.31 9.43 -2.38
N VAL A 47 -3.45 8.68 -3.06
CA VAL A 47 -2.87 9.03 -4.35
C VAL A 47 -3.15 7.92 -5.34
N GLU A 48 -3.75 8.30 -6.45
CA GLU A 48 -3.89 7.43 -7.61
C GLU A 48 -2.63 7.50 -8.47
N LEU A 49 -2.05 6.34 -8.75
CA LEU A 49 -0.87 6.19 -9.60
C LEU A 49 -1.22 5.32 -10.80
N GLU A 50 -0.88 5.84 -11.97
CA GLU A 50 -0.84 5.05 -13.20
C GLU A 50 0.55 4.43 -13.34
N CYS A 51 0.63 3.10 -13.33
CA CYS A 51 1.87 2.34 -13.47
C CYS A 51 1.78 1.35 -14.62
N VAL A 52 2.93 0.79 -15.01
CA VAL A 52 3.03 -0.16 -16.14
C VAL A 52 2.14 -1.40 -15.95
N PHE A 53 1.77 -1.71 -14.71
CA PHE A 53 0.96 -2.88 -14.34
C PHE A 53 -0.50 -2.53 -14.02
N GLY A 54 -0.94 -1.28 -14.24
CA GLY A 54 -2.31 -0.84 -14.03
C GLY A 54 -2.44 0.39 -13.14
N HIS A 55 -3.64 0.62 -12.64
CA HIS A 55 -3.98 1.73 -11.76
C HIS A 55 -3.94 1.26 -10.31
N VAL A 56 -3.24 1.99 -9.44
CA VAL A 56 -3.18 1.71 -8.00
C VAL A 56 -3.53 2.96 -7.21
N ILE A 57 -4.39 2.80 -6.22
CA ILE A 57 -4.68 3.83 -5.23
C ILE A 57 -3.86 3.49 -3.99
N THR A 58 -3.02 4.39 -3.53
CA THR A 58 -2.11 4.13 -2.41
C THR A 58 -2.08 5.31 -1.45
N LYS A 59 -1.86 5.02 -0.17
CA LYS A 59 -1.65 6.04 0.85
C LYS A 59 -0.17 6.43 0.93
N ALA A 60 0.14 7.69 0.68
CA ALA A 60 1.48 8.24 0.77
C ALA A 60 1.60 9.27 1.89
N ALA A 61 2.76 9.33 2.54
CA ALA A 61 3.04 10.45 3.43
C ALA A 61 3.41 11.70 2.62
N VAL A 62 2.93 12.83 3.09
CA VAL A 62 3.05 14.10 2.40
C VAL A 62 4.26 14.88 2.93
N LEU A 63 5.26 15.04 2.08
CA LEU A 63 6.47 15.82 2.33
C LEU A 63 6.23 17.31 2.09
N ARG A 64 7.01 18.14 2.78
CA ARG A 64 7.05 19.60 2.54
C ARG A 64 7.61 19.91 1.16
N ASP A 65 7.20 21.04 0.59
CA ASP A 65 7.64 21.50 -0.74
C ASP A 65 9.16 21.69 -0.84
N SER A 66 9.83 21.98 0.28
CA SER A 66 11.29 22.12 0.35
C SER A 66 12.07 20.82 0.09
N LEU A 67 11.42 19.66 0.23
CA LEU A 67 12.02 18.33 0.03
C LEU A 67 11.65 17.74 -1.33
N ASP A 68 11.02 18.54 -2.20
CA ASP A 68 10.61 18.08 -3.50
C ASP A 68 11.79 17.72 -4.40
N GLN A 69 11.76 16.51 -4.96
CA GLN A 69 12.67 16.07 -6.00
C GLN A 69 11.95 15.77 -7.32
N GLY A 70 10.69 16.20 -7.46
CA GLY A 70 9.88 15.99 -8.65
C GLY A 70 9.47 14.54 -8.91
N LYS A 71 9.54 13.69 -7.88
CA LYS A 71 9.32 12.24 -7.96
C LYS A 71 8.35 11.78 -6.89
N TYR A 72 7.58 10.74 -7.21
CA TYR A 72 6.88 9.92 -6.23
C TYR A 72 7.82 8.83 -5.75
N LEU A 73 8.00 8.68 -4.44
CA LEU A 73 8.81 7.59 -3.88
C LEU A 73 7.89 6.42 -3.56
N LEU A 74 8.08 5.32 -4.27
CA LEU A 74 7.35 4.07 -4.09
C LEU A 74 8.08 3.22 -3.05
N GLY A 75 7.43 3.01 -1.91
CA GLY A 75 7.90 2.17 -0.84
C GLY A 75 7.66 0.69 -1.09
N ASN A 76 8.29 -0.13 -0.25
CA ASN A 76 8.32 -1.57 -0.38
C ASN A 76 6.95 -2.24 -0.28
N LYS A 77 6.03 -1.70 0.51
CA LYS A 77 4.69 -2.28 0.65
C LYS A 77 3.90 -2.22 -0.66
N THR A 78 3.81 -1.04 -1.27
CA THR A 78 3.14 -0.85 -2.56
C THR A 78 3.87 -1.62 -3.66
N ALA A 79 5.21 -1.64 -3.64
CA ALA A 79 5.98 -2.43 -4.59
C ALA A 79 5.71 -3.94 -4.48
N ALA A 80 5.63 -4.51 -3.27
CA ALA A 80 5.35 -5.92 -3.07
C ALA A 80 3.97 -6.32 -3.62
N LEU A 81 2.94 -5.50 -3.35
CA LEU A 81 1.61 -5.73 -3.87
C LEU A 81 1.56 -5.65 -5.40
N LEU A 82 2.22 -4.67 -6.02
CA LEU A 82 2.31 -4.58 -7.48
C LEU A 82 2.98 -5.82 -8.10
N GLU A 83 3.98 -6.41 -7.44
CA GLU A 83 4.63 -7.65 -7.90
C GLU A 83 3.72 -8.88 -7.75
N GLU A 84 2.89 -8.96 -6.70
CA GLU A 84 1.88 -10.02 -6.54
C GLU A 84 0.81 -9.93 -7.63
N VAL A 85 0.32 -8.73 -7.91
CA VAL A 85 -0.68 -8.46 -8.97
C VAL A 85 -0.12 -8.87 -10.34
N LYS A 86 1.12 -8.51 -10.62
CA LYS A 86 1.81 -8.90 -11.86
C LYS A 86 1.88 -10.42 -12.05
N LYS A 87 2.03 -11.19 -10.97
CA LYS A 87 2.04 -12.66 -11.03
C LYS A 87 0.65 -13.23 -11.30
N ASN A 88 -0.40 -12.61 -10.76
CA ASN A 88 -1.77 -13.11 -10.82
C ASN A 88 -2.52 -12.72 -12.12
N LYS A 89 -1.93 -11.88 -12.99
CA LYS A 89 -2.47 -11.44 -14.31
C LYS A 89 -3.87 -10.80 -14.29
N GLU A 90 -4.44 -10.53 -13.12
CA GLU A 90 -5.67 -9.76 -13.00
C GLU A 90 -5.36 -8.26 -12.93
N ILE A 91 -6.00 -7.48 -13.82
CA ILE A 91 -6.02 -6.02 -13.71
C ILE A 91 -7.16 -5.70 -12.74
N GLN A 92 -6.83 -5.53 -11.46
CA GLN A 92 -7.74 -4.92 -10.50
C GLN A 92 -7.15 -3.60 -9.98
N VAL A 93 -8.03 -2.64 -9.69
CA VAL A 93 -7.65 -1.42 -8.98
C VAL A 93 -7.49 -1.79 -7.51
N TYR A 94 -6.27 -1.71 -6.99
CA TYR A 94 -6.00 -2.05 -5.58
C TYR A 94 -5.89 -0.78 -4.74
N MET A 95 -6.57 -0.79 -3.60
CA MET A 95 -6.39 0.21 -2.55
C MET A 95 -5.30 -0.30 -1.60
N VAL A 96 -4.15 0.37 -1.58
CA VAL A 96 -2.98 0.02 -0.78
C VAL A 96 -2.90 0.93 0.43
N ASN A 97 -3.18 0.38 1.61
CA ASN A 97 -2.89 1.03 2.88
C ASN A 97 -1.41 0.83 3.21
N ALA A 98 -0.57 1.81 2.91
CA ALA A 98 0.85 1.72 3.23
C ALA A 98 1.11 1.78 4.76
N VAL A 99 0.15 2.31 5.54
CA VAL A 99 0.09 2.17 7.01
C VAL A 99 -0.98 1.16 7.37
N GLU A 100 -0.57 0.05 7.99
CA GLU A 100 -1.50 -0.87 8.64
C GLU A 100 -1.49 -0.56 10.13
N THR A 101 -2.66 -0.22 10.67
CA THR A 101 -2.84 -0.16 12.12
C THR A 101 -2.94 -1.57 12.70
N ARG A 102 -2.66 -1.74 13.99
CA ARG A 102 -2.75 -3.06 14.66
C ARG A 102 -4.14 -3.70 14.51
N SER A 103 -5.20 -2.89 14.45
CA SER A 103 -6.57 -3.39 14.23
C SER A 103 -6.79 -3.86 12.79
N GLN A 104 -6.27 -3.15 11.80
CA GLN A 104 -6.35 -3.57 10.39
C GLN A 104 -5.60 -4.86 10.15
N LYS A 105 -4.38 -4.99 10.71
CA LYS A 105 -3.61 -6.24 10.62
C LYS A 105 -4.40 -7.44 11.15
N LYS A 106 -5.12 -7.27 12.27
CA LYS A 106 -5.97 -8.32 12.85
C LYS A 106 -7.14 -8.69 11.91
N LEU A 107 -7.81 -7.70 11.31
CA LEU A 107 -8.89 -7.94 10.35
C LEU A 107 -8.39 -8.66 9.08
N THR A 108 -7.21 -8.30 8.59
CA THR A 108 -6.60 -8.95 7.42
C THR A 108 -6.16 -10.39 7.73
N GLU A 109 -5.66 -10.64 8.94
CA GLU A 109 -5.34 -12.00 9.41
C GLU A 109 -6.60 -12.86 9.58
N GLU A 110 -7.69 -12.30 10.14
CA GLU A 110 -8.99 -12.98 10.28
C GLU A 110 -9.59 -13.30 8.90
N SER A 111 -9.57 -12.35 7.95
CA SER A 111 -10.06 -12.56 6.58
C SER A 111 -9.28 -13.66 5.84
N LYS A 112 -7.98 -13.81 6.12
CA LYS A 112 -7.15 -14.90 5.56
C LYS A 112 -7.49 -16.26 6.18
N GLN A 113 -7.93 -16.30 7.44
CA GLN A 113 -8.39 -17.53 8.08
C GLN A 113 -9.74 -17.98 7.52
N ASP A 114 -10.66 -17.06 7.25
CA ASP A 114 -11.98 -17.39 6.68
C ASP A 114 -11.88 -17.98 5.26
N LEU A 115 -10.93 -17.53 4.44
CA LEU A 115 -10.67 -18.10 3.12
C LEU A 115 -10.14 -19.55 3.22
N ASN A 116 -9.25 -19.83 4.17
CA ASN A 116 -8.68 -21.16 4.38
C ASN A 116 -9.70 -22.17 4.97
N MET A 117 -10.76 -21.70 5.63
CA MET A 117 -11.83 -22.56 6.16
C MET A 117 -12.85 -23.00 5.09
N SER A 118 -12.81 -22.41 3.90
CA SER A 118 -13.73 -22.73 2.80
C SER A 118 -13.23 -23.79 1.80
N GLU A 119 -11.97 -24.23 1.92
CA GLU A 119 -11.36 -25.25 1.05
C GLU A 119 -11.36 -26.68 1.62
N GLU A 120 -11.77 -26.90 2.88
CA GLU A 120 -11.87 -28.24 3.48
C GLU A 120 -13.32 -28.62 3.81
N THR A 121 -14.12 -29.03 2.81
CA THR A 121 -14.96 -30.24 2.89
C THR A 121 -15.65 -30.55 1.55
N ILE A 122 -15.14 -31.53 0.81
CA ILE A 122 -15.98 -32.40 -0.02
C ILE A 122 -15.59 -33.83 0.34
N PRO A 123 -16.36 -34.57 1.15
CA PRO A 123 -16.17 -36.00 1.25
C PRO A 123 -16.65 -36.64 -0.06
N GLU A 124 -15.73 -37.35 -0.73
CA GLU A 124 -16.00 -38.18 -1.90
C GLU A 124 -17.18 -39.14 -1.62
N SER A 125 -18.28 -38.93 -2.34
CA SER A 125 -19.33 -39.92 -2.49
C SER A 125 -18.86 -41.00 -3.48
N ASN A 126 -18.33 -42.12 -2.98
CA ASN A 126 -18.18 -43.32 -3.78
C ASN A 126 -19.55 -44.02 -3.91
N GLU A 127 -20.18 -43.90 -5.08
CA GLU A 127 -21.32 -44.71 -5.48
C GLU A 127 -20.86 -46.06 -6.09
N LYS A 128 -21.54 -47.13 -5.66
CA LYS A 128 -21.91 -48.38 -6.38
C LYS A 128 -20.76 -49.38 -6.67
N GLU A 129 -20.94 -50.67 -6.43
CA GLU A 129 -22.01 -51.55 -6.91
C GLU A 129 -22.34 -52.68 -5.92
#